data_AF-A0A069ILZ8-F1
#
_entry.id   AF-A0A069ILZ8-F1
#
_cell.length_a   1.000
_cell.length_b   1.000
_cell.length_c   1.000
_cell.angle_alpha   90.00
_cell.angle_beta   90.00
_cell.angle_gamma   90.00
#
_symmetry.space_group_name_H-M   'P 1'
#
loop_
_entity.id
_entity.type
_entity.pdbx_description
1 polymer ?
#
loop_
_entity_poly.entity_id
_entity_poly.type
_entity_poly.pdbx_seq_one_letter_code
_entity_poly.pdbx_strand_id
1 'polypeptide(L)'
;MKRFLITGGGIAAAALLGSCSTMSKDECLAGAWGEKGYADGAAGYPMSRLDDHAKACEKYQVGPNPAAYGSAREDGLRTYCTFQRGWT
;
A
#
# COMPACT_ATOMS: atom_id res chain seq x y z
N MET A 1 42.41 21.56 1.03
CA MET A 1 42.71 21.71 2.48
C MET A 1 41.41 21.83 3.27
N LYS A 2 40.89 20.71 3.78
CA LYS A 2 40.15 20.67 5.05
C LYS A 2 40.01 19.19 5.43
N ARG A 3 40.87 18.78 6.36
CA ARG A 3 40.93 17.43 6.91
C ARG A 3 39.70 17.29 7.80
N PHE A 4 38.71 16.51 7.37
CA PHE A 4 37.62 16.11 8.25
C PHE A 4 38.19 15.11 9.26
N LEU A 5 38.41 15.58 10.49
CA LEU A 5 38.86 14.78 11.61
C LEU A 5 37.71 13.86 12.03
N ILE A 6 37.84 12.57 11.71
CA ILE A 6 37.01 11.51 12.28
C ILE A 6 37.72 11.05 13.56
N THR A 7 37.29 11.59 14.69
CA THR A 7 37.67 11.12 16.03
C THR A 7 36.40 10.99 16.85
N GLY A 8 36.09 9.76 17.28
CA GLY A 8 35.05 9.46 18.26
C GLY A 8 33.85 8.73 17.65
N GLY A 9 33.68 7.46 18.04
CA GLY A 9 32.69 6.55 17.49
C GLY A 9 31.25 7.03 17.69
N GLY A 10 30.51 7.02 16.59
CA GLY A 10 29.06 7.19 16.56
C GLY A 10 28.59 6.65 15.23
N ILE A 11 28.12 5.41 15.20
CA ILE A 11 27.42 4.86 14.03
C ILE A 11 26.13 5.68 13.92
N ALA A 12 26.14 6.68 13.05
CA ALA A 12 24.93 7.38 12.64
C ALA A 12 24.11 6.42 11.79
N ALA A 13 23.36 5.54 12.45
CA ALA A 13 22.34 4.72 11.81
C ALA A 13 21.20 5.65 11.40
N ALA A 14 21.29 6.20 10.18
CA ALA A 14 20.18 6.89 9.54
C ALA A 14 19.07 5.85 9.30
N ALA A 15 18.13 5.76 10.23
CA ALA A 15 16.93 4.96 10.08
C ALA A 15 16.13 5.49 8.89
N LEU A 16 16.14 4.75 7.78
CA LEU A 16 15.20 4.94 6.69
C LEU A 16 13.81 4.58 7.23
N LEU A 17 13.11 5.58 7.75
CA LEU A 17 11.68 5.48 8.07
C LEU A 17 10.92 5.40 6.74
N GLY A 18 10.95 4.23 6.12
CA GLY A 18 10.06 3.91 5.01
C GLY A 18 8.63 3.97 5.54
N SER A 19 7.86 4.96 5.11
CA SER A 19 6.42 4.95 5.35
C SER A 19 5.84 3.72 4.67
N CYS A 20 5.06 2.93 5.42
CA CYS A 20 4.38 1.76 4.88
C CYS A 20 3.38 2.24 3.82
N SER A 21 3.76 2.09 2.55
CA SER A 21 2.99 2.50 1.36
C SER A 21 2.14 1.32 0.92
N THR A 22 0.84 1.53 0.72
CA THR A 22 -0.08 0.45 0.36
C THR A 22 -0.02 0.08 -1.13
N MET A 23 0.57 0.96 -1.95
CA MET A 23 0.91 0.74 -3.35
C MET A 23 2.29 1.32 -3.69
N SER A 24 2.99 0.64 -4.58
CA SER A 24 4.21 1.10 -5.23
C SER A 24 3.92 2.09 -6.35
N LYS A 25 4.95 2.77 -6.86
CA LYS A 25 4.84 3.66 -8.02
C LYS A 25 4.27 2.93 -9.23
N ASP A 26 4.79 1.74 -9.51
CA ASP A 26 4.41 0.97 -10.70
C ASP A 26 2.97 0.47 -10.58
N GLU A 27 2.53 0.04 -9.40
CA GLU A 27 1.13 -0.29 -9.15
C GLU A 27 0.20 0.91 -9.37
N CYS A 28 0.59 2.10 -8.91
CA CYS A 28 -0.19 3.32 -9.14
C CYS A 28 -0.29 3.63 -10.64
N LEU A 29 0.85 3.60 -11.36
CA LEU A 29 0.89 3.90 -12.79
C LEU A 29 0.16 2.85 -13.64
N ALA A 30 0.14 1.59 -13.21
CA ALA A 30 -0.63 0.54 -13.87
C ALA A 30 -2.14 0.81 -13.81
N GLY A 31 -2.63 1.49 -12.76
CA GLY A 31 -4.03 1.89 -12.64
C GLY A 31 -5.03 0.72 -12.60
N ALA A 32 -4.56 -0.48 -12.25
CA ALA A 32 -5.35 -1.72 -12.20
C ALA A 32 -6.25 -1.78 -10.94
N TRP A 33 -7.09 -0.75 -10.75
CA TRP A 33 -7.90 -0.55 -9.54
C TRP A 33 -8.86 -1.71 -9.23
N GLY A 34 -9.39 -2.38 -10.26
CA GLY A 34 -10.22 -3.57 -10.08
C GLY A 34 -9.45 -4.75 -9.52
N GLU A 35 -8.26 -5.05 -10.06
CA GLU A 35 -7.41 -6.14 -9.55
C GLU A 35 -6.98 -5.88 -8.11
N LYS A 36 -6.56 -4.64 -7.81
CA LYS A 36 -6.22 -4.23 -6.44
C LYS A 36 -7.43 -4.37 -5.51
N GLY A 37 -8.59 -3.91 -5.94
CA GLY A 37 -9.85 -4.03 -5.19
C GLY A 37 -10.18 -5.48 -4.85
N TYR A 38 -10.13 -6.38 -5.84
CA TYR A 38 -10.35 -7.81 -5.62
C TYR A 38 -9.35 -8.40 -4.62
N ALA A 39 -8.05 -8.11 -4.78
CA ALA A 39 -7.02 -8.59 -3.87
C ALA A 39 -7.26 -8.10 -2.42
N ASP A 40 -7.61 -6.83 -2.26
CA ASP A 40 -7.90 -6.25 -0.95
C ASP A 40 -9.17 -6.84 -0.33
N GLY A 41 -10.21 -7.09 -1.14
CA GLY A 41 -11.41 -7.79 -0.72
C GLY A 41 -11.11 -9.23 -0.28
N ALA A 42 -10.31 -9.95 -1.04
CA ALA A 42 -9.90 -11.33 -0.73
C ALA A 42 -9.03 -11.42 0.54
N ALA A 43 -8.33 -10.33 0.88
CA ALA A 43 -7.60 -10.14 2.13
C ALA A 43 -8.47 -9.60 3.29
N GLY A 44 -9.74 -9.27 3.04
CA GLY A 44 -10.67 -8.79 4.06
C GLY A 44 -10.51 -7.31 4.43
N TYR A 45 -9.77 -6.51 3.65
CA TYR A 45 -9.56 -5.10 3.97
C TYR A 45 -10.85 -4.27 3.83
N PRO A 46 -11.05 -3.26 4.68
CA PRO A 46 -12.20 -2.36 4.61
C PRO A 46 -12.14 -1.44 3.39
N MET A 47 -13.28 -0.85 3.02
CA MET A 47 -13.36 0.11 1.92
C MET A 47 -12.45 1.33 2.12
N SER A 48 -12.23 1.75 3.37
CA SER A 48 -11.31 2.84 3.74
C SER A 48 -9.86 2.60 3.33
N ARG A 49 -9.46 1.35 3.01
CA ARG A 49 -8.13 1.06 2.47
C ARG A 49 -7.87 1.75 1.12
N LEU A 50 -8.92 2.04 0.35
CA LEU A 50 -8.79 2.82 -0.89
C LEU A 50 -8.24 4.22 -0.64
N ASP A 51 -8.57 4.85 0.48
CA ASP A 51 -8.07 6.18 0.82
C ASP A 51 -6.56 6.15 1.07
N ASP A 52 -6.04 5.05 1.60
CA ASP A 52 -4.61 4.87 1.81
C ASP A 52 -3.87 4.65 0.48
N HIS A 53 -4.47 3.89 -0.44
CA HIS A 53 -3.96 3.78 -1.81
C HIS A 53 -3.97 5.12 -2.53
N ALA A 54 -5.05 5.91 -2.37
CA ALA A 54 -5.17 7.24 -2.96
C ALA A 54 -4.05 8.15 -2.46
N LYS A 55 -3.79 8.20 -1.15
CA LYS A 55 -2.66 8.95 -0.56
C LYS A 55 -1.31 8.45 -1.09
N ALA A 56 -1.14 7.13 -1.23
CA ALA A 56 0.09 6.55 -1.77
C ALA A 56 0.33 6.92 -3.24
N CYS A 57 -0.73 7.03 -4.04
CA CYS A 57 -0.65 7.34 -5.47
C CYS A 57 -0.68 8.85 -5.80
N GLU A 58 -1.11 9.70 -4.86
CA GLU A 58 -1.18 11.16 -5.03
C GLU A 58 0.19 11.77 -5.40
N LYS A 59 1.29 11.31 -4.78
CA LYS A 59 2.66 11.74 -5.12
C LYS A 59 3.07 11.46 -6.58
N TYR A 60 2.32 10.60 -7.27
CA TYR A 60 2.51 10.26 -8.68
C TYR A 60 1.39 10.82 -9.57
N GLN A 61 0.54 11.69 -9.01
CA GLN A 61 -0.58 12.33 -9.70
C GLN A 61 -1.58 11.32 -10.29
N VAL A 62 -1.70 10.14 -9.66
CA VAL A 62 -2.69 9.12 -10.02
C VAL A 62 -3.81 9.12 -8.97
N GLY A 63 -5.05 9.25 -9.44
CA GLY A 63 -6.25 9.15 -8.62
C GLY A 63 -6.88 7.74 -8.65
N PRO A 64 -7.60 7.35 -7.57
CA PRO A 64 -8.32 6.09 -7.53
C PRO A 64 -9.50 6.05 -8.52
N ASN A 65 -9.89 4.85 -8.94
CA ASN A 65 -11.21 4.58 -9.54
C ASN A 65 -12.09 3.83 -8.51
N PRO A 66 -12.95 4.54 -7.74
CA PRO A 66 -13.72 3.93 -6.66
C PRO A 66 -14.74 2.90 -7.14
N ALA A 67 -15.31 3.09 -8.33
CA ALA A 67 -16.30 2.18 -8.87
C ALA A 67 -15.67 0.82 -9.21
N ALA A 68 -14.54 0.83 -9.94
CA ALA A 68 -13.84 -0.40 -10.31
C ALA A 68 -13.23 -1.11 -9.09
N TYR A 69 -12.63 -0.37 -8.16
CA TYR A 69 -12.08 -0.94 -6.94
C TYR A 69 -13.19 -1.52 -6.05
N GLY A 70 -14.26 -0.75 -5.84
CA GLY A 70 -15.36 -1.13 -4.94
C GLY A 70 -16.08 -2.38 -5.41
N SER A 71 -16.45 -2.46 -6.69
CA SER A 71 -17.15 -3.65 -7.22
C SER A 71 -16.28 -4.90 -7.10
N ALA A 72 -15.01 -4.82 -7.49
CA ALA A 72 -14.10 -5.96 -7.44
C ALA A 72 -13.76 -6.36 -5.99
N ARG A 73 -13.68 -5.40 -5.06
CA ARG A 73 -13.52 -5.68 -3.63
C ARG A 73 -14.67 -6.48 -3.05
N GLU A 74 -15.90 -6.15 -3.41
CA GLU A 74 -17.07 -6.94 -2.99
C GLU A 74 -17.00 -8.37 -3.52
N ASP A 75 -16.52 -8.56 -4.75
CA ASP A 75 -16.28 -9.90 -5.29
C ASP A 75 -15.18 -10.64 -4.53
N GLY A 76 -14.07 -9.96 -4.19
CA GLY A 76 -12.99 -10.51 -3.39
C GLY A 76 -13.44 -10.92 -1.97
N LEU A 77 -14.27 -10.10 -1.32
CA LEU A 77 -14.79 -10.37 0.04
C LEU A 77 -15.57 -11.69 0.13
N ARG A 78 -16.23 -12.10 -0.95
CA ARG A 78 -16.91 -13.41 -1.00
C ARG A 78 -15.95 -14.58 -0.80
N THR A 79 -14.68 -14.40 -1.18
CA THR A 79 -13.61 -15.41 -0.97
C THR A 79 -12.99 -15.33 0.43
N TYR A 80 -13.01 -14.13 1.03
CA TYR A 80 -12.55 -13.93 2.40
C TYR A 80 -13.53 -14.54 3.42
N CYS A 81 -14.82 -14.30 3.26
CA CYS A 81 -15.90 -14.74 4.15
C CYS A 81 -16.25 -16.23 3.96
N THR A 82 -15.27 -17.12 4.13
CA THR A 82 -15.46 -18.58 4.08
C THR A 82 -15.21 -19.20 5.46
N PHE A 83 -15.92 -20.30 5.77
CA PHE A 83 -15.76 -21.01 7.04
C PHE A 83 -14.28 -21.35 7.34
N GLN A 84 -13.54 -21.75 6.30
CA GLN A 84 -12.13 -22.12 6.40
C GLN A 84 -11.21 -20.96 6.83
N ARG A 85 -11.62 -19.69 6.65
CA ARG A 85 -10.82 -18.50 6.94
C ARG A 85 -11.21 -17.78 8.24
N GLY A 86 -12.16 -18.31 9.01
CA GLY A 86 -12.70 -17.63 10.21
C GLY A 86 -12.03 -17.99 11.55
N TRP A 87 -11.10 -18.96 11.60
CA TRP A 87 -10.62 -19.59 12.86
C TRP A 87 -9.09 -19.75 12.95
N THR A 88 -8.33 -18.77 12.47
CA THR A 88 -6.87 -18.67 12.72
C THR A 88 -6.56 -17.46 13.56
#